data_AF-A0AAU5K9L9-F1
#
_entry.id   AF-A0AAU5K9L9-F1
#
_cell.length_a   1.000
_cell.length_b   1.000
_cell.length_c   1.000
_cell.angle_alpha   90.00
_cell.angle_beta   90.00
_cell.angle_gamma   90.00
#
_symmetry.space_group_name_H-M   'P 1'
#
loop_
_entity.id
_entity.type
_entity.pdbx_description
1 polymer ?
#
loop_
_entity_poly.entity_id
_entity_poly.type
_entity_poly.pdbx_seq_one_letter_code
_entity_poly.pdbx_strand_id
1 'polypeptide(L)'
;MGIADEWLSPGLPELTKAQRGQLAQVGFDLKRLYGLSRSTYGVSQVRSVLRCFTDACPGERPTVADVARVGEVWRLASDKPATILRRELTRHGLDHLDARTEAKAKAEEQQYRLRTPVRAAVGWAVVLLLVVLQAVLGILDLGIGMVIGGLALVVGWFLAVRRLVYGRRSAPRAVKVTYVLGALALCYATASTGAVAVMVLGSRGVAHIAYEETDTGSHNTSYKQCYVELPDNYTEALRTTGSCPAPDGAPVGVYYRPGGDSPLRPVLADSASLEQAGLVWGLPAALGLGLLGCAAVASTRGVERRPRD
;
A
#
# COMPACT_ATOMS: atom_id res chain seq x y z
N MET A 1 -17.88 -23.13 -59.52
CA MET A 1 -17.47 -22.98 -58.11
C MET A 1 -16.13 -23.71 -57.97
N GLY A 2 -15.00 -23.04 -58.16
CA GLY A 2 -13.70 -23.73 -58.23
C GLY A 2 -12.54 -22.79 -58.53
N ILE A 3 -11.93 -22.23 -57.47
CA ILE A 3 -10.58 -21.64 -57.47
C ILE A 3 -10.08 -21.71 -56.01
N ALA A 4 -9.73 -22.91 -55.52
CA ALA A 4 -9.21 -23.07 -54.15
C ALA A 4 -8.03 -24.05 -54.04
N ASP A 5 -7.52 -24.58 -55.16
CA ASP A 5 -6.54 -25.68 -55.11
C ASP A 5 -5.09 -25.28 -55.37
N GLU A 6 -4.82 -24.10 -55.89
CA GLU A 6 -3.45 -23.66 -56.16
C GLU A 6 -3.07 -22.47 -55.27
N TRP A 7 -2.24 -22.77 -54.27
CA TRP A 7 -1.49 -21.76 -53.54
C TRP A 7 -0.38 -21.24 -54.47
N LEU A 8 -0.70 -20.22 -55.27
CA LEU A 8 0.24 -19.55 -56.17
C LEU A 8 0.36 -18.09 -55.75
N SER A 9 1.35 -17.81 -54.90
CA SER A 9 1.68 -16.45 -54.50
C SER A 9 3.11 -16.12 -54.96
N PRO A 10 3.31 -15.08 -55.80
CA PRO A 10 4.64 -14.70 -56.27
C PRO A 10 5.59 -14.44 -55.09
N GLY A 11 6.68 -15.20 -55.00
CA GLY A 11 7.70 -15.04 -53.95
C GLY A 11 7.50 -15.89 -52.69
N LEU A 12 6.51 -16.80 -52.68
CA LEU A 12 6.37 -17.85 -51.67
C LEU A 12 6.54 -19.24 -52.29
N PRO A 13 7.05 -20.24 -51.53
CA PRO A 13 7.12 -21.60 -52.01
C PRO A 13 5.71 -22.17 -52.23
N GLU A 14 5.58 -23.05 -53.21
CA GLU A 14 4.36 -23.84 -53.42
C GLU A 14 4.14 -24.77 -52.22
N LEU A 15 2.91 -24.84 -51.73
CA LEU A 15 2.57 -25.65 -50.57
C LEU A 15 1.95 -26.98 -50.98
N THR A 16 2.51 -28.07 -50.46
CA THR A 16 1.93 -29.40 -50.60
C THR A 16 0.59 -29.49 -49.86
N LYS A 17 -0.23 -30.50 -50.21
CA LYS A 17 -1.50 -30.76 -49.50
C LYS A 17 -1.26 -31.02 -48.00
N ALA A 18 -0.16 -31.68 -47.65
CA ALA A 18 0.22 -31.95 -46.27
C ALA A 18 0.54 -30.65 -45.50
N GLN A 19 1.33 -29.75 -46.08
CA GLN A 19 1.67 -28.46 -45.47
C GLN A 19 0.45 -27.56 -45.29
N ARG A 20 -0.46 -27.54 -46.27
CA ARG A 20 -1.76 -26.86 -46.15
C ARG A 20 -2.59 -27.43 -44.99
N GLY A 21 -2.63 -28.76 -44.87
CA GLY A 21 -3.27 -29.45 -43.75
C GLY A 21 -2.67 -29.07 -42.39
N GLN A 22 -1.34 -28.98 -42.31
CA GLN A 22 -0.63 -28.60 -41.09
C GLN A 22 -0.98 -27.16 -40.64
N LEU A 23 -0.98 -26.19 -41.56
CA LEU A 23 -1.37 -24.81 -41.26
C LEU A 23 -2.84 -24.72 -40.77
N ALA A 24 -3.74 -25.47 -41.40
CA ALA A 24 -5.14 -25.53 -40.99
C ALA A 24 -5.31 -26.18 -39.60
N GLN A 25 -4.54 -27.24 -39.30
CA GLN A 25 -4.54 -27.89 -37.98
C GLN A 25 -4.07 -26.93 -36.88
N VAL A 26 -2.95 -26.24 -37.12
CA VAL A 26 -2.43 -25.17 -36.24
C VAL A 26 -3.51 -24.10 -36.02
N GLY A 27 -4.28 -23.77 -37.07
CA GLY A 27 -5.50 -22.97 -36.95
C GLY A 27 -5.53 -21.72 -37.82
N PHE A 28 -4.68 -21.65 -38.85
CA PHE A 28 -4.71 -20.59 -39.82
C PHE A 28 -5.78 -20.83 -40.90
N ASP A 29 -6.52 -19.79 -41.25
CA ASP A 29 -7.39 -19.74 -42.41
C ASP A 29 -6.53 -19.48 -43.66
N LEU A 30 -6.41 -20.51 -44.49
CA LEU A 30 -5.62 -20.48 -45.72
C LEU A 30 -6.09 -19.40 -46.71
N LYS A 31 -7.38 -19.08 -46.77
CA LYS A 31 -7.88 -18.02 -47.66
C LYS A 31 -7.43 -16.65 -47.19
N ARG A 32 -7.45 -16.41 -45.87
CA ARG A 32 -6.97 -15.15 -45.28
C ARG A 32 -5.45 -15.03 -45.40
N LEU A 33 -4.70 -16.11 -45.15
CA LEU A 33 -3.25 -16.14 -45.40
C LEU A 33 -2.90 -15.82 -46.86
N TYR A 34 -3.62 -16.42 -47.80
CA TYR A 34 -3.45 -16.12 -49.22
C TYR A 34 -3.76 -14.64 -49.53
N GLY A 35 -4.82 -14.10 -48.94
CA GLY A 35 -5.17 -12.67 -49.05
C GLY A 35 -4.05 -11.74 -48.59
N LEU A 36 -3.36 -12.07 -47.49
CA LEU A 36 -2.22 -11.30 -46.99
C LEU A 36 -1.05 -11.31 -47.99
N SER A 37 -0.81 -12.42 -48.67
CA SER A 37 0.31 -12.58 -49.60
C SER A 37 0.24 -11.70 -50.86
N ARG A 38 -0.85 -10.94 -51.06
CA ARG A 38 -0.99 -10.00 -52.19
C ARG A 38 -0.14 -8.73 -52.07
N SER A 39 0.49 -8.50 -50.93
CA SER A 39 1.37 -7.34 -50.70
C SER A 39 2.79 -7.81 -50.36
N THR A 40 3.81 -7.01 -50.70
CA THR A 40 5.22 -7.33 -50.38
C THR A 40 5.45 -7.52 -48.88
N TYR A 41 4.77 -6.72 -48.04
CA TYR A 41 4.79 -6.88 -46.59
C TYR A 41 4.14 -8.19 -46.15
N GLY A 42 2.97 -8.51 -46.72
CA GLY A 42 2.25 -9.74 -46.40
C GLY A 42 2.96 -11.00 -46.88
N VAL A 43 3.70 -10.97 -47.99
CA VAL A 43 4.60 -12.08 -48.40
C VAL A 43 5.64 -12.37 -47.31
N SER A 44 6.28 -11.33 -46.77
CA SER A 44 7.25 -11.47 -45.68
C SER A 44 6.64 -12.07 -44.41
N GLN A 45 5.43 -11.62 -44.07
CA GLN A 45 4.66 -12.14 -42.95
C GLN A 45 4.24 -13.62 -43.14
N VAL A 46 3.74 -13.99 -44.31
CA VAL A 46 3.34 -15.37 -44.61
C VAL A 46 4.57 -16.28 -44.66
N ARG A 47 5.71 -15.83 -45.22
CA ARG A 47 6.98 -16.58 -45.16
C ARG A 47 7.41 -16.86 -43.72
N SER A 48 7.18 -15.92 -42.79
CA SER A 48 7.46 -16.11 -41.36
C SER A 48 6.59 -17.22 -40.76
N VAL A 49 5.30 -17.30 -41.13
CA VAL A 49 4.40 -18.40 -40.75
C VAL A 49 4.88 -19.74 -41.29
N LEU A 50 5.27 -19.78 -42.57
CA LEU A 50 5.79 -21.00 -43.20
C LEU A 50 7.06 -21.50 -42.51
N ARG A 51 8.02 -20.62 -42.23
CA ARG A 51 9.23 -20.99 -41.48
C ARG A 51 8.92 -21.57 -40.10
N CYS A 52 7.92 -21.04 -39.40
CA CYS A 52 7.61 -21.46 -38.04
C CYS A 52 6.83 -22.78 -37.97
N PHE A 53 5.96 -23.06 -38.94
CA PHE A 53 4.99 -24.15 -38.83
C PHE A 53 5.05 -25.18 -39.95
N THR A 54 5.86 -24.99 -40.99
CA THR A 54 6.01 -25.95 -42.08
C THR A 54 7.48 -26.14 -42.46
N ASP A 55 7.74 -27.14 -43.28
CA ASP A 55 9.04 -27.45 -43.88
C ASP A 55 9.22 -26.81 -45.27
N ALA A 56 8.33 -25.89 -45.66
CA ALA A 56 8.33 -25.27 -46.99
C ALA A 56 9.54 -24.34 -47.26
N CYS A 57 10.29 -23.97 -46.23
CA CYS A 57 11.49 -23.12 -46.32
C CYS A 57 12.74 -23.89 -45.85
N PRO A 58 13.23 -24.89 -46.61
CA PRO A 58 14.34 -25.73 -46.20
C PRO A 58 15.62 -24.90 -46.01
N GLY A 59 16.32 -25.11 -44.89
CA GLY A 59 17.56 -24.42 -44.54
C GLY A 59 17.38 -23.07 -43.83
N GLU A 60 16.15 -22.55 -43.73
CA GLU A 60 15.86 -21.29 -43.02
C GLU A 60 15.35 -21.59 -41.61
N ARG A 61 16.06 -21.11 -40.58
CA ARG A 61 15.61 -21.25 -39.19
C ARG A 61 14.73 -20.07 -38.77
N PRO A 62 13.65 -20.29 -38.00
CA PRO A 62 12.85 -19.21 -37.45
C PRO A 62 13.67 -18.28 -36.56
N THR A 63 13.44 -16.97 -36.68
CA THR A 63 14.03 -15.93 -35.84
C THR A 63 12.99 -15.31 -34.91
N VAL A 64 13.43 -14.52 -33.93
CA VAL A 64 12.55 -13.72 -33.04
C VAL A 64 11.62 -12.81 -33.86
N ALA A 65 12.13 -12.24 -34.96
CA ALA A 65 11.35 -11.39 -35.85
C ALA A 65 10.25 -12.19 -36.59
N ASP A 66 10.53 -13.44 -36.96
CA ASP A 66 9.53 -14.30 -37.60
C ASP A 66 8.40 -14.65 -36.61
N VAL A 67 8.71 -14.99 -35.35
CA VAL A 67 7.70 -15.27 -34.31
C VAL A 67 6.85 -14.03 -33.98
N ALA A 68 7.45 -12.84 -33.95
CA ALA A 68 6.71 -11.59 -33.76
C ALA A 68 5.71 -11.36 -34.91
N ARG A 69 6.14 -11.55 -36.16
CA ARG A 69 5.27 -11.42 -37.35
C ARG A 69 4.18 -12.48 -37.37
N VAL A 70 4.47 -13.72 -36.94
CA VAL A 70 3.47 -14.76 -36.77
C VAL A 70 2.36 -14.32 -35.81
N GLY A 71 2.70 -13.63 -34.73
CA GLY A 71 1.72 -13.06 -33.80
C GLY A 71 0.79 -12.01 -34.44
N GLU A 72 1.29 -11.23 -35.40
CA GLU A 72 0.48 -10.29 -36.19
C GLU A 72 -0.42 -11.04 -37.17
N VAL A 73 0.15 -11.99 -37.92
CA VAL A 73 -0.59 -12.79 -38.91
C VAL A 73 -1.70 -13.60 -38.26
N TRP A 74 -1.47 -14.14 -37.07
CA TRP A 74 -2.48 -14.88 -36.32
C TRP A 74 -3.74 -14.04 -36.06
N ARG A 75 -3.59 -12.74 -35.79
CA ARG A 75 -4.75 -11.85 -35.57
C ARG A 75 -5.55 -11.60 -36.84
N LEU A 76 -4.89 -11.68 -38.00
CA LEU A 76 -5.49 -11.37 -39.30
C LEU A 76 -6.04 -12.62 -39.99
N ALA A 77 -5.44 -13.78 -39.73
CA ALA A 77 -5.67 -15.01 -40.47
C ALA A 77 -6.00 -16.22 -39.57
N SER A 78 -6.35 -16.02 -38.30
CA SER A 78 -6.91 -17.07 -37.45
C SER A 78 -8.14 -16.57 -36.69
N ASP A 79 -9.16 -17.42 -36.59
CA ASP A 79 -10.32 -17.19 -35.73
C ASP A 79 -10.14 -17.81 -34.32
N LYS A 80 -8.98 -18.44 -34.07
CA LYS A 80 -8.67 -19.08 -32.77
C LYS A 80 -8.02 -18.07 -31.80
N PRO A 81 -8.24 -18.22 -30.48
CA PRO A 81 -7.65 -17.32 -29.50
C PRO A 81 -6.12 -17.45 -29.46
N ALA A 82 -5.43 -16.36 -29.10
CA ALA A 82 -3.96 -16.28 -29.05
C ALA A 82 -3.31 -17.29 -28.08
N THR A 83 -4.08 -17.87 -27.15
CA THR A 83 -3.62 -18.96 -26.28
C THR A 83 -3.30 -20.23 -27.06
N ILE A 84 -3.99 -20.49 -28.16
CA ILE A 84 -3.72 -21.64 -29.05
C ILE A 84 -2.42 -21.41 -29.80
N LEU A 85 -2.19 -20.21 -30.33
CA LEU A 85 -0.92 -19.86 -30.97
C LEU A 85 0.29 -20.14 -30.06
N ARG A 86 0.21 -19.74 -28.79
CA ARG A 86 1.29 -20.01 -27.82
C ARG A 86 1.54 -21.49 -27.63
N ARG A 87 0.48 -22.28 -27.51
CA ARG A 87 0.60 -23.73 -27.36
C ARG A 87 1.29 -24.36 -28.57
N GLU A 88 0.94 -23.91 -29.78
CA GLU A 88 1.58 -24.39 -31.00
C GLU A 88 3.03 -23.91 -31.13
N LEU A 89 3.35 -22.67 -30.76
CA LEU A 89 4.74 -22.20 -30.69
C LEU A 89 5.58 -23.04 -29.71
N THR A 90 5.06 -23.37 -28.53
CA THR A 90 5.73 -24.28 -27.58
C THR A 90 5.87 -25.69 -28.14
N ARG A 91 4.83 -26.23 -28.79
CA ARG A 91 4.88 -27.56 -29.42
C ARG A 91 5.96 -27.65 -30.52
N HIS A 92 6.18 -26.55 -31.23
CA HIS A 92 7.22 -26.41 -32.25
C HIS A 92 8.58 -25.98 -31.69
N GLY A 93 8.72 -25.83 -30.35
CA GLY A 93 9.99 -25.44 -29.70
C GLY A 93 10.41 -23.98 -29.96
N LEU A 94 9.46 -23.10 -30.31
CA LEU A 94 9.70 -21.70 -30.67
C LEU A 94 9.34 -20.70 -29.55
N ASP A 95 8.98 -21.20 -28.37
CA ASP A 95 8.60 -20.41 -27.20
C ASP A 95 9.72 -19.49 -26.67
N HIS A 96 10.97 -19.96 -26.75
CA HIS A 96 12.15 -19.18 -26.42
C HIS A 96 12.38 -17.96 -27.34
N LEU A 97 11.75 -17.93 -28.52
CA LEU A 97 11.82 -16.82 -29.47
C LEU A 97 10.65 -15.82 -29.32
N ASP A 98 9.66 -16.10 -28.47
CA ASP A 98 8.59 -15.14 -28.18
C ASP A 98 9.11 -14.05 -27.22
N ALA A 99 9.36 -12.86 -27.74
CA ALA A 99 9.83 -11.69 -26.97
C ALA A 99 8.88 -11.31 -25.81
N ARG A 100 7.59 -11.72 -25.86
CA ARG A 100 6.67 -11.54 -24.72
C ARG A 100 7.03 -12.46 -23.56
N THR A 101 7.60 -13.62 -23.81
CA THR A 101 8.08 -14.55 -22.79
C THR A 101 9.31 -13.97 -22.09
N GLU A 102 10.24 -13.36 -22.82
CA GLU A 102 11.38 -12.66 -22.20
C GLU A 102 10.96 -11.42 -21.40
N ALA A 103 10.05 -10.60 -21.94
CA ALA A 103 9.56 -9.42 -21.23
C ALA A 103 8.76 -9.81 -19.97
N LYS A 104 7.98 -10.89 -20.05
CA LYS A 104 7.24 -11.44 -18.90
C LYS A 104 8.17 -12.10 -17.90
N ALA A 105 9.17 -12.86 -18.34
CA ALA A 105 10.19 -13.48 -17.49
C ALA A 105 11.03 -12.41 -16.79
N LYS A 106 11.49 -11.36 -17.49
CA LYS A 106 12.19 -10.22 -16.88
C LYS A 106 11.31 -9.42 -15.93
N ALA A 107 10.02 -9.24 -16.25
CA ALA A 107 9.07 -8.58 -15.37
C ALA A 107 8.80 -9.42 -14.11
N GLU A 108 8.66 -10.74 -14.24
CA GLU A 108 8.52 -11.68 -13.14
C GLU A 108 9.81 -11.74 -12.30
N GLU A 109 10.98 -11.79 -12.92
CA GLU A 109 12.30 -11.76 -12.26
C GLU A 109 12.56 -10.44 -11.52
N GLN A 110 12.16 -9.29 -12.09
CA GLN A 110 12.14 -8.01 -11.37
C GLN A 110 11.08 -7.95 -10.28
N GLN A 111 9.98 -8.70 -10.41
CA GLN A 111 9.01 -8.89 -9.34
C GLN A 111 9.64 -9.73 -8.22
N TYR A 112 10.42 -10.77 -8.51
CA TYR A 112 11.03 -11.66 -7.50
C TYR A 112 12.33 -11.12 -6.88
N ARG A 113 12.97 -10.08 -7.44
CA ARG A 113 14.02 -9.34 -6.73
C ARG A 113 13.43 -8.64 -5.51
N LEU A 114 13.59 -9.29 -4.35
CA LEU A 114 13.35 -8.73 -3.02
C LEU A 114 13.82 -7.27 -2.98
N ARG A 115 12.87 -6.33 -2.85
CA ARG A 115 13.23 -5.01 -2.33
C ARG A 115 13.72 -5.25 -0.90
N THR A 116 15.00 -4.93 -0.70
CA THR A 116 15.80 -5.24 0.50
C THR A 116 15.04 -5.02 1.81
N PRO A 117 15.18 -5.91 2.81
CA PRO A 117 14.56 -5.77 4.15
C PRO A 117 14.83 -4.41 4.79
N VAL A 118 15.96 -3.78 4.45
CA VAL A 118 16.33 -2.42 4.83
C VAL A 118 15.26 -1.38 4.47
N ARG A 119 14.66 -1.45 3.27
CA ARG A 119 13.63 -0.47 2.85
C ARG A 119 12.32 -0.66 3.60
N ALA A 120 11.97 -1.91 3.91
CA ALA A 120 10.82 -2.20 4.75
C ALA A 120 11.05 -1.69 6.17
N ALA A 121 12.23 -1.95 6.74
CA ALA A 121 12.63 -1.44 8.05
C ALA A 121 12.61 0.10 8.09
N VAL A 122 13.16 0.78 7.08
CA VAL A 122 13.11 2.25 6.96
C VAL A 122 11.67 2.74 6.87
N GLY A 123 10.81 2.09 6.07
CA GLY A 123 9.40 2.46 5.97
C GLY A 123 8.67 2.38 7.31
N TRP A 124 8.87 1.30 8.07
CA TRP A 124 8.27 1.15 9.40
C TRP A 124 8.91 2.04 10.46
N ALA A 125 10.21 2.31 10.36
CA ALA A 125 10.89 3.28 11.23
C ALA A 125 10.32 4.69 11.03
N VAL A 126 10.02 5.10 9.79
CA VAL A 126 9.33 6.36 9.51
C VAL A 126 7.93 6.37 10.13
N VAL A 127 7.16 5.27 10.02
CA VAL A 127 5.84 5.19 10.68
C VAL A 127 5.97 5.32 12.20
N LEU A 128 6.93 4.63 12.81
CA LEU A 128 7.19 4.72 14.25
C LEU A 128 7.57 6.15 14.66
N LEU A 129 8.42 6.82 13.88
CA LEU A 129 8.76 8.22 14.10
C LEU A 129 7.52 9.12 14.05
N LEU A 130 6.61 8.88 13.10
CA LEU A 130 5.35 9.63 13.00
C LEU A 130 4.44 9.39 14.21
N VAL A 131 4.38 8.16 14.74
CA VAL A 131 3.64 7.85 15.96
C VAL A 131 4.23 8.59 17.17
N VAL A 132 5.57 8.62 17.30
CA VAL A 132 6.24 9.37 18.37
C VAL A 132 5.97 10.86 18.22
N LEU A 133 6.09 11.42 17.01
CA LEU A 133 5.82 12.83 16.75
C LEU A 133 4.36 13.19 17.07
N GLN A 134 3.41 12.32 16.71
CA GLN A 134 2.00 12.48 17.06
C GLN A 134 1.80 12.51 18.58
N ALA A 135 2.46 11.63 19.34
CA ALA A 135 2.40 11.64 20.80
C ALA A 135 2.96 12.96 21.37
N VAL A 136 4.11 13.43 20.87
CA VAL A 136 4.72 14.70 21.28
C VAL A 136 3.81 15.89 20.97
N LEU A 137 3.18 15.92 19.80
CA LEU A 137 2.20 16.97 19.48
C LEU A 137 0.97 16.91 20.40
N GLY A 138 0.48 15.71 20.71
CA GLY A 138 -0.65 15.51 21.63
C GLY A 138 -0.35 15.90 23.09
N ILE A 139 0.94 15.99 23.46
CA ILE A 139 1.35 16.57 24.74
C ILE A 139 1.05 18.08 24.76
N LEU A 140 1.48 18.78 23.70
CA LEU A 140 1.41 20.23 23.58
C LEU A 140 -0.01 20.73 23.36
N ASP A 141 -0.74 20.11 22.43
CA ASP A 141 -2.10 20.50 22.09
C ASP A 141 -2.88 19.28 21.57
N LEU A 142 -4.04 19.06 22.18
CA LEU A 142 -4.92 17.93 21.88
C LEU A 142 -5.45 17.96 20.44
N GLY A 143 -5.88 19.13 19.98
CA GLY A 143 -6.46 19.31 18.65
C GLY A 143 -5.40 19.17 17.56
N ILE A 144 -4.24 19.79 17.78
CA ILE A 144 -3.12 19.73 16.83
C ILE A 144 -2.58 18.30 16.72
N GLY A 145 -2.33 17.64 17.87
CA GLY A 145 -1.78 16.28 17.89
C GLY A 145 -2.68 15.25 17.21
N MET A 146 -3.98 15.31 17.45
CA MET A 146 -4.95 14.38 16.84
C MET A 146 -5.05 14.60 15.31
N VAL A 147 -5.21 15.85 14.87
CA VAL A 147 -5.45 16.16 13.45
C VAL A 147 -4.17 16.04 12.63
N ILE A 148 -3.09 16.72 13.03
CA ILE A 148 -1.82 16.68 12.31
C ILE A 148 -1.20 15.29 12.38
N GLY A 149 -1.23 14.65 13.56
CA GLY A 149 -0.73 13.28 13.73
C GLY A 149 -1.51 12.27 12.89
N GLY A 150 -2.84 12.34 12.90
CA GLY A 150 -3.68 11.48 12.07
C GLY A 150 -3.43 11.66 10.58
N LEU A 151 -3.35 12.91 10.10
CA LEU A 151 -3.01 13.21 8.71
C LEU A 151 -1.62 12.68 8.35
N ALA A 152 -0.64 12.86 9.25
CA ALA A 152 0.72 12.39 9.06
C ALA A 152 0.78 10.85 8.95
N LEU A 153 0.00 10.11 9.75
CA LEU A 153 -0.13 8.66 9.60
C LEU A 153 -0.77 8.27 8.27
N VAL A 154 -1.83 8.96 7.83
CA VAL A 154 -2.42 8.71 6.50
C VAL A 154 -1.37 8.94 5.39
N VAL A 155 -0.62 10.03 5.44
CA VAL A 155 0.48 10.31 4.50
C VAL A 155 1.59 9.26 4.63
N GLY A 156 1.91 8.83 5.85
CA GLY A 156 2.87 7.78 6.16
C GLY A 156 2.50 6.44 5.52
N TRP A 157 1.20 6.12 5.44
CA TRP A 157 0.73 4.97 4.66
C TRP A 157 1.10 5.09 3.18
N PHE A 158 0.82 6.23 2.54
CA PHE A 158 1.06 6.40 1.10
C PHE A 158 2.53 6.54 0.75
N LEU A 159 3.32 7.22 1.59
CA LEU A 159 4.73 7.49 1.32
C LEU A 159 5.65 6.41 1.89
N ALA A 160 5.50 6.05 3.17
CA ALA A 160 6.41 5.07 3.79
C ALA A 160 5.98 3.65 3.45
N VAL A 161 4.74 3.25 3.78
CA VAL A 161 4.31 1.86 3.64
C VAL A 161 4.12 1.49 2.16
N ARG A 162 3.34 2.27 1.41
CA ARG A 162 3.05 1.95 0.01
C ARG A 162 4.28 2.10 -0.89
N ARG A 163 5.10 3.15 -0.74
CA ARG A 163 6.25 3.38 -1.64
C ARG A 163 7.49 2.57 -1.24
N LEU A 164 7.82 2.49 0.05
CA LEU A 164 9.05 1.85 0.53
C LEU A 164 8.87 0.35 0.78
N VAL A 165 7.77 -0.06 1.42
CA VAL A 165 7.50 -1.48 1.75
C VAL A 165 6.96 -2.22 0.52
N TYR A 166 5.87 -1.73 -0.10
CA TYR A 166 5.20 -2.44 -1.19
C TYR A 166 5.61 -2.01 -2.61
N GLY A 167 6.10 -0.78 -2.79
CA GLY A 167 6.46 -0.24 -4.08
C GLY A 167 5.28 -0.17 -5.06
N ARG A 168 5.37 -0.93 -6.16
CA ARG A 168 4.31 -1.05 -7.17
C ARG A 168 3.31 -2.18 -6.85
N ARG A 169 3.59 -3.03 -5.86
CA ARG A 169 2.69 -4.12 -5.47
C ARG A 169 1.50 -3.58 -4.67
N SER A 170 0.36 -4.22 -4.83
CA SER A 170 -0.81 -3.92 -3.99
C SER A 170 -0.60 -4.48 -2.58
N ALA A 171 -0.80 -3.65 -1.56
CA ALA A 171 -0.79 -4.12 -0.18
C ALA A 171 -2.00 -5.06 0.08
N PRO A 172 -1.81 -6.17 0.81
CA PRO A 172 -2.91 -7.06 1.22
C PRO A 172 -3.98 -6.29 1.99
N ARG A 173 -5.25 -6.69 1.85
CA ARG A 173 -6.37 -6.05 2.56
C ARG A 173 -6.17 -6.09 4.08
N ALA A 174 -5.68 -7.20 4.63
CA ALA A 174 -5.41 -7.34 6.06
C ALA A 174 -4.47 -6.24 6.58
N VAL A 175 -3.36 -5.96 5.88
CA VAL A 175 -2.38 -4.92 6.28
C VAL A 175 -2.98 -3.53 6.20
N LYS A 176 -3.84 -3.26 5.19
CA LYS A 176 -4.57 -1.99 5.09
C LYS A 176 -5.49 -1.79 6.29
N VAL A 177 -6.28 -2.82 6.60
CA VAL A 177 -7.27 -2.78 7.68
C VAL A 177 -6.57 -2.61 9.03
N THR A 178 -5.54 -3.42 9.32
CA THR A 178 -4.80 -3.29 10.59
C THR A 178 -4.10 -1.95 10.71
N TYR A 179 -3.55 -1.40 9.62
CA TYR A 179 -2.95 -0.06 9.65
C TYR A 179 -3.99 1.02 9.95
N VAL A 180 -5.13 1.03 9.26
CA VAL A 180 -6.17 2.04 9.45
C VAL A 180 -6.75 1.95 10.86
N LEU A 181 -7.08 0.75 11.33
CA LEU A 181 -7.57 0.56 12.69
C LEU A 181 -6.52 0.95 13.74
N GLY A 182 -5.24 0.63 13.50
CA GLY A 182 -4.14 1.01 14.38
C GLY A 182 -3.96 2.53 14.46
N ALA A 183 -4.00 3.21 13.30
CA ALA A 183 -3.93 4.67 13.24
C ALA A 183 -5.11 5.35 13.94
N LEU A 184 -6.34 4.86 13.72
CA LEU A 184 -7.53 5.39 14.41
C LEU A 184 -7.44 5.22 15.93
N ALA A 185 -6.99 4.06 16.41
CA ALA A 185 -6.81 3.82 17.83
C ALA A 185 -5.74 4.75 18.44
N LEU A 186 -4.63 5.00 17.74
CA LEU A 186 -3.60 5.95 18.18
C LEU A 186 -4.09 7.41 18.17
N CYS A 187 -4.88 7.80 17.17
CA CYS A 187 -5.54 9.11 17.14
C CYS A 187 -6.49 9.30 18.33
N TYR A 188 -7.21 8.25 18.71
CA TYR A 188 -8.06 8.31 19.90
C TYR A 188 -7.20 8.43 21.17
N ALA A 189 -6.13 7.64 21.29
CA ALA A 189 -5.20 7.73 22.43
C ALA A 189 -4.50 9.10 22.54
N THR A 190 -4.31 9.85 21.44
CA THR A 190 -3.74 11.20 21.54
C THR A 190 -4.57 12.18 22.38
N ALA A 191 -5.88 11.97 22.51
CA ALA A 191 -6.74 12.83 23.31
C ALA A 191 -6.38 12.84 24.81
N SER A 192 -5.74 11.79 25.32
CA SER A 192 -5.39 11.65 26.73
C SER A 192 -3.87 11.71 26.97
N THR A 193 -3.07 11.88 25.92
CA THR A 193 -1.61 11.77 26.01
C THR A 193 -0.98 12.82 26.91
N GLY A 194 -1.42 14.08 26.86
CA GLY A 194 -0.87 15.09 27.75
C GLY A 194 -1.30 14.93 29.22
N ALA A 195 -2.48 14.33 29.50
CA ALA A 195 -2.86 14.01 30.88
C ALA A 195 -1.96 12.91 31.45
N VAL A 196 -1.73 11.85 30.67
CA VAL A 196 -0.79 10.77 31.02
C VAL A 196 0.64 11.32 31.16
N ALA A 197 1.06 12.25 30.29
CA ALA A 197 2.38 12.86 30.38
C ALA A 197 2.58 13.62 31.71
N VAL A 198 1.57 14.36 32.19
CA VAL A 198 1.61 15.02 33.51
C VAL A 198 1.67 13.97 34.62
N MET A 199 0.87 12.90 34.54
CA MET A 199 0.88 11.84 35.55
C MET A 199 2.23 11.10 35.64
N VAL A 200 2.93 10.93 34.51
CA VAL A 200 4.19 10.19 34.43
C VAL A 200 5.41 11.08 34.72
N LEU A 201 5.41 12.32 34.23
CA LEU A 201 6.57 13.23 34.31
C LEU A 201 6.41 14.31 35.39
N GLY A 202 5.21 14.50 35.92
CA GLY A 202 4.89 15.51 36.92
C GLY A 202 5.18 15.08 38.34
N SER A 203 5.00 16.02 39.25
CA SER A 203 5.01 15.82 40.69
C SER A 203 3.59 15.68 41.22
N ARG A 204 3.43 14.90 42.29
CA ARG A 204 2.15 14.78 43.01
C ARG A 204 2.14 15.76 44.18
N GLY A 205 1.06 16.50 44.34
CA GLY A 205 0.88 17.43 45.46
C GLY A 205 -0.58 17.69 45.80
N VAL A 206 -0.80 18.61 46.74
CA VAL A 206 -2.12 19.13 47.10
C VAL A 206 -2.20 20.58 46.62
N ALA A 207 -3.11 20.84 45.70
CA ALA A 207 -3.45 22.18 45.25
C ALA A 207 -4.75 22.64 45.92
N HIS A 208 -5.08 23.92 45.81
CA HIS A 208 -6.37 24.45 46.24
C HIS A 208 -7.16 24.93 45.03
N ILE A 209 -8.48 24.77 45.05
CA ILE A 209 -9.33 25.38 44.00
C ILE A 209 -9.21 26.90 44.13
N ALA A 210 -8.76 27.57 43.06
CA ALA A 210 -8.60 29.02 43.08
C ALA A 210 -9.93 29.69 42.72
N TYR A 211 -10.42 29.41 41.52
CA TYR A 211 -11.69 29.94 41.00
C TYR A 211 -12.14 29.17 39.75
N GLU A 212 -13.38 29.40 39.35
CA GLU A 212 -13.96 28.94 38.09
C GLU A 212 -14.24 30.13 37.17
N GLU A 213 -13.79 30.05 35.92
CA GLU A 213 -14.04 31.08 34.91
C GLU A 213 -14.76 30.48 33.69
N THR A 214 -15.62 31.28 33.05
CA THR A 214 -16.25 30.87 31.78
C THR A 214 -15.41 31.40 30.63
N ASP A 215 -14.80 30.47 29.89
CA ASP A 215 -14.02 30.78 28.70
C ASP A 215 -14.87 30.59 27.44
N THR A 216 -14.56 31.38 26.40
CA THR A 216 -15.21 31.25 25.09
C THR A 216 -14.26 30.62 24.09
N GLY A 217 -14.62 29.43 23.59
CA GLY A 217 -13.83 28.74 22.57
C GLY A 217 -13.91 29.39 21.19
N SER A 218 -13.05 28.94 20.27
CA SER A 218 -12.95 29.43 18.89
C SER A 218 -14.25 29.32 18.07
N HIS A 219 -15.20 28.51 18.51
CA HIS A 219 -16.52 28.33 17.87
C HIS A 219 -17.65 29.06 18.63
N ASN A 220 -17.32 30.04 19.47
CA ASN A 220 -18.26 30.80 20.30
C ASN A 220 -19.06 29.92 21.30
N THR A 221 -18.52 28.74 21.62
CA THR A 221 -19.03 27.85 22.65
C THR A 221 -18.44 28.25 23.98
N SER A 222 -19.30 28.64 24.94
CA SER A 222 -18.89 28.89 26.32
C SER A 222 -18.63 27.57 27.04
N TYR A 223 -17.52 27.49 27.75
CA TYR A 223 -17.21 26.37 28.62
C TYR A 223 -16.65 26.87 29.95
N LYS A 224 -16.85 26.07 31.00
CA LYS A 224 -16.27 26.33 32.31
C LYS A 224 -14.84 25.83 32.36
N GLN A 225 -13.94 26.63 32.90
CA GLN A 225 -12.54 26.31 33.12
C GLN A 225 -12.23 26.50 34.61
N CYS A 226 -11.81 25.41 35.26
CA CYS A 226 -11.40 25.46 36.65
C CYS A 226 -9.91 25.79 36.77
N TYR A 227 -9.56 26.67 37.69
CA TYR A 227 -8.20 27.08 38.02
C TYR A 227 -7.83 26.59 39.43
N VAL A 228 -6.59 26.13 39.59
CA VAL A 228 -6.06 25.62 40.86
C VAL A 228 -4.79 26.36 41.23
N GLU A 229 -4.65 26.68 42.51
CA GLU A 229 -3.44 27.21 43.10
C GLU A 229 -2.53 26.03 43.49
N LEU A 230 -1.42 25.90 42.76
CA LEU A 230 -0.42 24.86 42.94
C LEU A 230 0.41 25.10 44.21
N PRO A 231 1.09 24.07 44.75
CA PRO A 231 1.97 24.20 45.92
C PRO A 231 3.06 25.27 45.81
N ASP A 232 3.42 25.63 44.57
CA ASP A 232 4.45 26.61 44.25
C ASP A 232 3.89 28.05 44.13
N ASN A 233 2.65 28.28 44.59
CA ASN A 233 1.90 29.56 44.49
C ASN A 233 1.64 30.04 43.05
N TYR A 234 1.57 29.12 42.09
CA TYR A 234 1.13 29.41 40.72
C TYR A 234 -0.32 28.98 40.53
N THR A 235 -1.12 29.85 39.92
CA THR A 235 -2.49 29.53 39.52
C THR A 235 -2.48 29.00 38.09
N GLU A 236 -2.89 27.75 37.90
CA GLU A 236 -2.96 27.12 36.57
C GLU A 236 -4.34 26.53 36.30
N ALA A 237 -4.76 26.57 35.04
CA ALA A 237 -5.99 25.94 34.57
C ALA A 237 -5.84 24.41 34.57
N LEU A 238 -6.83 23.68 35.08
CA LEU A 238 -6.88 22.22 34.92
C LEU A 238 -6.90 21.83 33.44
N ARG A 239 -6.29 20.70 33.09
CA ARG A 239 -6.22 20.23 31.70
C ARG A 239 -7.60 19.93 31.11
N THR A 240 -8.52 19.44 31.93
CA THR A 240 -9.90 19.13 31.54
C THR A 240 -10.78 20.33 31.76
N THR A 241 -11.58 20.69 30.75
CA THR A 241 -12.65 21.68 30.89
C THR A 241 -13.82 21.08 31.68
N GLY A 242 -14.56 21.93 32.39
CA GLY A 242 -15.66 21.53 33.26
C GLY A 242 -15.74 22.38 34.53
N SER A 243 -16.79 22.16 35.30
CA SER A 243 -16.96 22.79 36.62
C SER A 243 -15.88 22.30 37.59
N CYS A 244 -15.53 23.13 38.58
CA CYS A 244 -14.62 22.71 39.63
C CYS A 244 -15.20 21.54 40.44
N PRO A 245 -14.37 20.55 40.84
CA PRO A 245 -14.84 19.37 41.58
C PRO A 245 -15.18 19.67 43.05
N ALA A 246 -14.76 20.82 43.55
CA ALA A 246 -14.90 21.26 44.94
C ALA A 246 -15.02 22.80 44.97
N PRO A 247 -15.53 23.41 46.07
CA PRO A 247 -15.64 24.86 46.19
C PRO A 247 -14.26 25.54 46.29
N ASP A 248 -14.23 26.85 46.05
CA ASP A 248 -13.02 27.68 46.16
C ASP A 248 -12.33 27.51 47.52
N GLY A 249 -11.01 27.41 47.51
CA GLY A 249 -10.16 27.13 48.67
C GLY A 249 -10.13 25.68 49.13
N ALA A 250 -10.93 24.77 48.55
CA ALA A 250 -10.88 23.37 48.93
C ALA A 250 -9.58 22.68 48.47
N PRO A 251 -8.96 21.83 49.31
CA PRO A 251 -7.77 21.08 48.92
C PRO A 251 -8.11 19.93 47.98
N VAL A 252 -7.36 19.80 46.90
CA VAL A 252 -7.48 18.73 45.90
C VAL A 252 -6.12 18.12 45.57
N GLY A 253 -6.07 16.80 45.44
CA GLY A 253 -4.86 16.12 44.97
C GLY A 253 -4.66 16.37 43.48
N VAL A 254 -3.45 16.74 43.07
CA VAL A 254 -3.12 17.00 41.67
C VAL A 254 -1.77 16.41 41.27
N TYR A 255 -1.66 16.04 40.00
CA TYR A 255 -0.40 15.90 39.29
C TYR A 255 -0.13 17.20 38.53
N TYR A 256 1.05 17.78 38.70
CA TYR A 256 1.42 19.05 38.10
C TYR A 256 2.92 19.08 37.76
N ARG A 257 3.34 20.06 36.96
CA ARG A 257 4.76 20.30 36.72
C ARG A 257 5.18 21.60 37.40
N PRO A 258 6.22 21.59 38.25
CA PRO A 258 6.67 22.80 38.93
C PRO A 258 7.26 23.82 37.94
N GLY A 259 7.13 25.11 38.25
CA GLY A 259 7.79 26.20 37.52
C GLY A 259 6.91 27.24 36.84
N GLY A 260 5.57 27.09 36.87
CA GLY A 260 4.63 28.01 36.22
C GLY A 260 4.66 27.95 34.68
N ASP A 261 3.56 28.34 34.02
CA ASP A 261 3.42 28.42 32.55
C ASP A 261 3.78 27.13 31.79
N SER A 262 3.60 25.97 32.42
CA SER A 262 3.88 24.69 31.78
C SER A 262 2.80 24.34 30.74
N PRO A 263 3.17 23.86 29.52
CA PRO A 263 2.19 23.32 28.57
C PRO A 263 1.51 22.04 29.10
N LEU A 264 2.13 21.41 30.09
CA LEU A 264 1.59 20.29 30.85
C LEU A 264 0.75 20.82 32.01
N ARG A 265 -0.48 21.21 31.70
CA ARG A 265 -1.50 21.65 32.67
C ARG A 265 -1.80 20.58 33.73
N PRO A 266 -2.13 20.97 34.97
CA PRO A 266 -2.41 20.04 36.06
C PRO A 266 -3.62 19.14 35.79
N VAL A 267 -3.57 17.94 36.39
CA VAL A 267 -4.64 16.93 36.34
C VAL A 267 -4.97 16.47 37.75
N LEU A 268 -6.24 16.20 38.02
CA LEU A 268 -6.67 15.66 39.32
C LEU A 268 -6.05 14.29 39.58
N ALA A 269 -5.62 14.07 40.82
CA ALA A 269 -5.00 12.83 41.30
C ALA A 269 -6.00 11.91 41.99
N ASP A 270 -7.23 11.85 41.49
CA ASP A 270 -8.27 10.93 41.94
C ASP A 270 -8.24 9.60 41.16
N SER A 271 -8.89 8.59 41.74
CA SER A 271 -8.95 7.24 41.14
C SER A 271 -9.68 7.24 39.79
N ALA A 272 -10.72 8.07 39.63
CA ALA A 272 -11.48 8.17 38.39
C ALA A 272 -10.61 8.67 37.23
N SER A 273 -9.77 9.68 37.47
CA SER A 273 -8.83 10.26 36.52
C SER A 273 -7.74 9.25 36.12
N LEU A 274 -7.27 8.45 37.08
CA LEU A 274 -6.31 7.36 36.82
C LEU A 274 -6.92 6.22 36.00
N GLU A 275 -8.14 5.80 36.34
CA GLU A 275 -8.87 4.77 35.58
C GLU A 275 -9.18 5.25 34.16
N GLN A 276 -9.61 6.51 34.02
CA GLN A 276 -9.86 7.14 32.73
C GLN A 276 -8.58 7.24 31.91
N ALA A 277 -7.46 7.62 32.51
CA ALA A 277 -6.16 7.60 31.83
C ALA A 277 -5.79 6.19 31.36
N GLY A 278 -5.92 5.17 32.21
CA GLY A 278 -5.64 3.78 31.84
C GLY A 278 -6.53 3.27 30.70
N LEU A 279 -7.83 3.53 30.75
CA LEU A 279 -8.80 3.04 29.77
C LEU A 279 -8.79 3.83 28.46
N VAL A 280 -8.77 5.16 28.55
CA VAL A 280 -8.89 6.07 27.39
C VAL A 280 -7.56 6.28 26.69
N TRP A 281 -6.43 6.11 27.39
CA TRP A 281 -5.11 6.15 26.75
C TRP A 281 -4.52 4.75 26.54
N GLY A 282 -4.39 3.98 27.62
CA GLY A 282 -3.58 2.75 27.63
C GLY A 282 -4.09 1.67 26.68
N LEU A 283 -5.39 1.37 26.75
CA LEU A 283 -6.01 0.36 25.89
C LEU A 283 -5.93 0.71 24.39
N PRO A 284 -6.36 1.91 23.93
CA PRO A 284 -6.25 2.28 22.53
C PRO A 284 -4.80 2.46 22.06
N ALA A 285 -3.88 2.93 22.91
CA ALA A 285 -2.46 3.00 22.57
C ALA A 285 -1.86 1.60 22.34
N ALA A 286 -2.10 0.66 23.27
CA ALA A 286 -1.63 -0.71 23.15
C ALA A 286 -2.22 -1.43 21.93
N LEU A 287 -3.53 -1.28 21.70
CA LEU A 287 -4.21 -1.83 20.53
C LEU A 287 -3.68 -1.22 19.23
N GLY A 288 -3.48 0.10 19.21
CA GLY A 288 -2.93 0.84 18.08
C GLY A 288 -1.53 0.38 17.68
N LEU A 289 -0.62 0.32 18.66
CA LEU A 289 0.74 -0.18 18.48
C LEU A 289 0.76 -1.66 18.08
N GLY A 290 -0.08 -2.49 18.71
CA GLY A 290 -0.20 -3.91 18.38
C GLY A 290 -0.65 -4.14 16.94
N LEU A 291 -1.66 -3.40 16.47
CA LEU A 291 -2.15 -3.48 15.09
C LEU A 291 -1.11 -3.02 14.07
N LEU A 292 -0.35 -1.94 14.36
CA LEU A 292 0.76 -1.51 13.52
C LEU A 292 1.90 -2.54 13.51
N GLY A 293 2.23 -3.16 14.66
CA GLY A 293 3.21 -4.24 14.75
C GLY A 293 2.78 -5.47 13.93
N CYS A 294 1.52 -5.88 14.04
CA CYS A 294 0.94 -6.94 13.21
C CYS A 294 1.01 -6.61 11.72
N ALA A 295 0.72 -5.37 11.34
CA ALA A 295 0.84 -4.90 9.96
C ALA A 295 2.31 -5.00 9.48
N ALA A 296 3.27 -4.63 10.32
CA ALA A 296 4.69 -4.72 10.03
C ALA A 296 5.15 -6.16 9.83
N VAL A 297 4.82 -7.06 10.76
CA VAL A 297 5.18 -8.48 10.68
C VAL A 297 4.52 -9.17 9.49
N ALA A 298 3.25 -8.86 9.21
CA ALA A 298 2.56 -9.40 8.03
C ALA A 298 3.19 -8.90 6.73
N SER A 299 3.67 -7.65 6.72
CA SER A 299 4.34 -7.07 5.56
C SER A 299 5.70 -7.71 5.27
N THR A 300 6.44 -8.17 6.29
CA THR A 300 7.75 -8.83 6.12
C THR A 300 7.60 -10.31 5.78
N ARG A 301 6.69 -11.05 6.43
CA ARG A 301 6.44 -12.48 6.13
C ARG A 301 5.86 -12.70 4.73
N GLY A 302 5.09 -11.75 4.20
CA GLY A 302 4.60 -11.80 2.82
C GLY A 302 5.70 -11.67 1.75
N VAL A 303 6.91 -11.24 2.13
CA VAL A 303 8.08 -11.14 1.24
C VAL A 303 8.82 -12.48 1.15
N GLU A 304 8.68 -13.36 2.15
CA GLU A 304 9.44 -14.62 2.26
C GLU A 304 8.79 -15.83 1.56
N ARG A 305 7.51 -15.76 1.16
CA ARG A 305 6.86 -16.88 0.46
C ARG A 305 7.41 -17.03 -0.96
N ARG A 306 8.44 -17.87 -1.10
CA ARG A 306 8.86 -18.50 -2.36
C ARG A 306 7.65 -19.25 -2.95
N PRO A 307 7.38 -19.18 -4.27
CA PRO A 307 6.47 -20.15 -4.88
C PRO A 307 7.05 -21.55 -4.63
N ARG A 308 6.22 -22.44 -4.09
CA ARG A 308 6.52 -23.87 -4.07
C ARG A 308 6.49 -24.33 -5.53
N ASP A 309 7.61 -24.89 -5.96
CA ASP A 309 7.76 -25.65 -7.21
C ASP A 309 6.75 -26.80 -7.26
#